data_AF-A0A447UGC3-F1
#
_entry.id   AF-A0A447UGC3-F1
#
_cell.length_a   1.000
_cell.length_b   1.000
_cell.length_c   1.000
_cell.angle_alpha   90.00
_cell.angle_beta   90.00
_cell.angle_gamma   90.00
#
_symmetry.space_group_name_H-M   'P 1'
#
loop_
_entity.id
_entity.type
_entity.pdbx_description
1 polymer ?
#
loop_
_entity_poly.entity_id
_entity_poly.type
_entity_poly.pdbx_seq_one_letter_code
_entity_poly.pdbx_strand_id
1 'polypeptide(L)'
;MTRPILASLDLQAMKQNLGIVRQAAPDARVWSVVKANAYGHGIERIWTALGATDGFAMLNLEEAITLRERGWKGPILMLEGFFHADELAIYDTYRLTTCIHSNWQLKVLQNARLNAPLDVYLKVNSGMNRLGFLPERVQTVWQQLRALPNVGEMTLMSHFADAEHPEGIDQAMTKIAHATEGLECRRSLSNSAATLWHPEAHFDWVRPGIILYGASPSGQWRDIANTGLKPVMTLSSQIIGVQTLKAGDRSGMADAIPRLRSSASGLWRRATRMVIPVMRQTARQCWWTVCVPERLAPCRWICWRWT
;
A
#
# COMPACT_ATOMS: atom_id res chain seq x y z
N MET A 1 -25.77 -13.56 0.00
CA MET A 1 -24.75 -13.50 1.09
C MET A 1 -25.47 -13.68 2.42
N THR A 2 -24.96 -14.55 3.32
CA THR A 2 -25.66 -14.93 4.58
C THR A 2 -25.18 -14.18 5.82
N ARG A 3 -24.02 -13.53 5.78
CA ARG A 3 -23.50 -12.69 6.88
C ARG A 3 -23.67 -11.21 6.51
N PRO A 4 -24.01 -10.34 7.48
CA PRO A 4 -24.26 -8.92 7.21
C PRO A 4 -22.99 -8.08 7.03
N ILE A 5 -21.80 -8.67 7.23
CA ILE A 5 -20.53 -7.95 7.05
C ILE A 5 -20.25 -7.75 5.54
N LEU A 6 -20.02 -6.51 5.16
CA LEU A 6 -19.81 -6.10 3.76
C LEU A 6 -18.69 -5.06 3.66
N ALA A 7 -17.74 -5.29 2.76
CA ALA A 7 -16.81 -4.27 2.28
C ALA A 7 -17.31 -3.75 0.92
N SER A 8 -17.79 -2.51 0.87
CA SER A 8 -18.19 -1.83 -0.36
C SER A 8 -17.08 -0.90 -0.85
N LEU A 9 -16.94 -0.79 -2.17
CA LEU A 9 -15.88 -0.02 -2.82
C LEU A 9 -16.48 1.10 -3.66
N ASP A 10 -16.01 2.33 -3.48
CA ASP A 10 -16.33 3.47 -4.32
C ASP A 10 -15.26 3.62 -5.42
N LEU A 11 -15.55 3.07 -6.60
CA LEU A 11 -14.66 3.16 -7.76
C LEU A 11 -14.54 4.57 -8.32
N GLN A 12 -15.48 5.47 -8.03
CA GLN A 12 -15.38 6.86 -8.44
C GLN A 12 -14.41 7.62 -7.53
N ALA A 13 -14.41 7.34 -6.22
CA ALA A 13 -13.40 7.83 -5.30
C ALA A 13 -11.99 7.37 -5.73
N MET A 14 -11.83 6.11 -6.15
CA MET A 14 -10.55 5.60 -6.65
C MET A 14 -10.03 6.40 -7.86
N LYS A 15 -10.91 6.68 -8.84
CA LYS A 15 -10.59 7.52 -10.02
C LYS A 15 -10.19 8.94 -9.61
N GLN A 16 -10.95 9.54 -8.68
CA GLN A 16 -10.68 10.88 -8.17
C GLN A 16 -9.31 10.95 -7.48
N ASN A 17 -8.99 9.96 -6.64
CA ASN A 17 -7.71 9.88 -5.95
C ASN A 17 -6.54 9.74 -6.93
N LEU A 18 -6.67 8.93 -7.98
CA LEU A 18 -5.67 8.86 -9.05
C LEU A 18 -5.49 10.23 -9.73
N GLY A 19 -6.59 10.95 -10.00
CA GLY A 19 -6.55 12.30 -10.55
C GLY A 19 -5.79 13.29 -9.65
N ILE A 20 -6.01 13.23 -8.33
CA ILE A 20 -5.29 14.05 -7.34
C ILE A 20 -3.80 13.72 -7.35
N VAL A 21 -3.44 12.44 -7.43
CA VAL A 21 -2.02 12.05 -7.52
C VAL A 21 -1.36 12.61 -8.78
N ARG A 22 -2.04 12.55 -9.93
CA ARG A 22 -1.52 13.15 -11.17
C ARG A 22 -1.38 14.66 -11.07
N GLN A 23 -2.28 15.34 -10.35
CA GLN A 23 -2.15 16.77 -10.11
C GLN A 23 -1.00 17.12 -9.16
N ALA A 24 -0.73 16.27 -8.17
CA ALA A 24 0.38 16.44 -7.25
C ALA A 24 1.73 16.26 -7.96
N ALA A 25 1.82 15.32 -8.90
CA ALA A 25 3.04 14.99 -9.65
C ALA A 25 2.81 15.06 -11.18
N PRO A 26 2.61 16.25 -11.77
CA PRO A 26 2.15 16.41 -13.15
C PRO A 26 3.16 15.92 -14.20
N ASP A 27 4.45 16.02 -13.91
CA ASP A 27 5.53 15.67 -14.84
C ASP A 27 6.01 14.22 -14.68
N ALA A 28 5.60 13.55 -13.58
CA ALA A 28 5.99 12.18 -13.30
C ALA A 28 4.96 11.18 -13.82
N ARG A 29 5.43 10.03 -14.30
CA ARG A 29 4.56 8.88 -14.57
C ARG A 29 4.14 8.21 -13.27
N VAL A 30 2.99 7.55 -13.27
CA VAL A 30 2.37 6.95 -12.09
C VAL A 30 2.39 5.43 -12.16
N TRP A 31 3.08 4.83 -11.19
CA TRP A 31 2.91 3.43 -10.82
C TRP A 31 1.83 3.30 -9.75
N SER A 32 0.63 2.88 -10.14
CA SER A 32 -0.40 2.58 -9.14
C SER A 32 -0.05 1.31 -8.38
N VAL A 33 0.26 1.45 -7.08
CA VAL A 33 0.70 0.32 -6.26
C VAL A 33 -0.50 -0.48 -5.77
N VAL A 34 -0.58 -1.74 -6.18
CA VAL A 34 -1.73 -2.64 -5.95
C VAL A 34 -1.36 -3.97 -5.27
N LYS A 35 -0.25 -4.01 -4.54
CA LYS A 35 0.17 -5.17 -3.75
C LYS A 35 -0.87 -5.58 -2.70
N ALA A 36 -0.74 -6.82 -2.21
CA ALA A 36 -1.61 -7.40 -1.18
C ALA A 36 -3.10 -7.30 -1.57
N ASN A 37 -3.41 -7.76 -2.79
CA ASN A 37 -4.73 -7.71 -3.39
C ASN A 37 -5.33 -6.29 -3.40
N ALA A 38 -4.56 -5.33 -3.92
CA ALA A 38 -4.88 -3.90 -3.91
C ALA A 38 -5.19 -3.37 -2.50
N TYR A 39 -4.28 -3.61 -1.54
CA TYR A 39 -4.46 -3.21 -0.13
C TYR A 39 -5.80 -3.71 0.45
N GLY A 40 -6.18 -4.94 0.10
CA GLY A 40 -7.44 -5.57 0.51
C GLY A 40 -8.69 -5.14 -0.27
N HIS A 41 -8.57 -4.25 -1.28
CA HIS A 41 -9.70 -3.80 -2.09
C HIS A 41 -10.07 -4.77 -3.22
N GLY A 42 -9.20 -5.73 -3.53
CA GLY A 42 -9.44 -6.70 -4.61
C GLY A 42 -8.98 -6.17 -5.95
N ILE A 43 -7.83 -6.64 -6.47
CA ILE A 43 -7.26 -6.13 -7.74
C ILE A 43 -8.25 -6.26 -8.90
N GLU A 44 -8.92 -7.41 -9.00
CA GLU A 44 -9.93 -7.66 -10.05
C GLU A 44 -11.08 -6.66 -10.03
N ARG A 45 -11.39 -6.08 -8.87
CA ARG A 45 -12.50 -5.14 -8.68
C ARG A 45 -12.11 -3.71 -9.00
N ILE A 46 -10.84 -3.34 -8.81
CA ILE A 46 -10.40 -1.94 -8.81
C ILE A 46 -9.55 -1.55 -10.00
N TRP A 47 -8.94 -2.50 -10.72
CA TRP A 47 -7.94 -2.17 -11.74
C TRP A 47 -8.51 -1.30 -12.89
N THR A 48 -9.77 -1.53 -13.27
CA THR A 48 -10.44 -0.72 -14.31
C THR A 48 -10.68 0.73 -13.86
N ALA A 49 -10.88 0.96 -12.56
CA ALA A 49 -10.99 2.30 -12.00
C ALA A 49 -9.64 3.05 -12.04
N LEU A 50 -8.53 2.30 -12.08
CA LEU A 50 -7.19 2.83 -12.27
C LEU A 50 -6.72 2.79 -13.73
N GLY A 51 -7.62 2.62 -14.70
CA GLY A 51 -7.25 2.46 -16.12
C GLY A 51 -6.49 3.62 -16.75
N ALA A 52 -6.45 4.80 -16.11
CA ALA A 52 -5.66 5.96 -16.53
C ALA A 52 -4.25 6.03 -15.90
N THR A 53 -3.83 5.01 -15.15
CA THR A 53 -2.47 4.92 -14.60
C THR A 53 -1.46 4.64 -15.72
N ASP A 54 -0.22 5.11 -15.57
CA ASP A 54 0.83 4.81 -16.55
C ASP A 54 1.32 3.36 -16.43
N GLY A 55 1.26 2.79 -15.22
CA GLY A 55 1.56 1.39 -14.96
C GLY A 55 1.02 0.90 -13.62
N PHE A 56 1.04 -0.42 -13.40
CA PHE A 56 0.77 -1.03 -12.10
C PHE A 56 2.06 -1.51 -11.45
N ALA A 57 2.17 -1.34 -10.13
CA ALA A 57 3.27 -1.89 -9.35
C ALA A 57 2.77 -2.85 -8.27
N MET A 58 3.38 -4.02 -8.17
CA MET A 58 2.89 -5.09 -7.29
C MET A 58 4.02 -6.01 -6.82
N LEU A 59 3.64 -7.04 -6.05
CA LEU A 59 4.56 -8.01 -5.46
C LEU A 59 4.30 -9.44 -5.91
N ASN A 60 3.03 -9.79 -6.13
CA ASN A 60 2.62 -11.15 -6.41
C ASN A 60 2.55 -11.38 -7.92
N LEU A 61 3.18 -12.47 -8.38
CA LEU A 61 3.30 -12.79 -9.80
C LEU A 61 1.95 -13.24 -10.38
N GLU A 62 1.16 -13.97 -9.60
CA GLU A 62 -0.18 -14.40 -9.99
C GLU A 62 -1.12 -13.21 -10.21
N GLU A 63 -1.03 -12.16 -9.40
CA GLU A 63 -1.77 -10.91 -9.58
C GLU A 63 -1.33 -10.19 -10.88
N ALA A 64 -0.04 -10.22 -11.22
CA ALA A 64 0.49 -9.63 -12.47
C ALA A 64 -0.02 -10.37 -13.71
N ILE A 65 0.00 -11.70 -13.67
CA ILE A 65 -0.57 -12.58 -14.71
C ILE A 65 -2.07 -12.30 -14.85
N THR A 66 -2.79 -12.24 -13.73
CA THR A 66 -4.22 -11.94 -13.71
C THR A 66 -4.51 -10.62 -14.43
N LEU A 67 -3.75 -9.54 -14.15
CA LEU A 67 -3.93 -8.27 -14.85
C LEU A 67 -3.70 -8.38 -16.37
N ARG A 68 -2.69 -9.13 -16.80
CA ARG A 68 -2.41 -9.37 -18.22
C ARG A 68 -3.55 -10.13 -18.90
N GLU A 69 -4.02 -11.21 -18.27
CA GLU A 69 -5.13 -12.02 -18.77
C GLU A 69 -6.45 -11.24 -18.81
N ARG A 70 -6.65 -10.31 -17.88
CA ARG A 70 -7.77 -9.36 -17.87
C ARG A 70 -7.63 -8.22 -18.89
N GLY A 71 -6.53 -8.18 -19.63
CA GLY A 71 -6.33 -7.31 -20.79
C GLY A 71 -5.49 -6.06 -20.53
N TRP A 72 -4.88 -5.88 -19.36
CA TRP A 72 -3.98 -4.75 -19.12
C TRP A 72 -2.76 -4.81 -20.05
N LYS A 73 -2.56 -3.75 -20.84
CA LYS A 73 -1.47 -3.64 -21.82
C LYS A 73 -0.32 -2.73 -21.37
N GLY A 74 -0.54 -1.87 -20.38
CA GLY A 74 0.51 -1.01 -19.83
C GLY A 74 1.59 -1.81 -19.08
N PRO A 75 2.68 -1.19 -18.67
CA PRO A 75 3.75 -1.88 -17.97
C PRO A 75 3.30 -2.34 -16.56
N ILE A 76 3.95 -3.38 -16.04
CA ILE A 76 3.74 -3.92 -14.69
C ILE A 76 5.10 -4.06 -14.01
N LEU A 77 5.31 -3.36 -12.90
CA LEU A 77 6.54 -3.39 -12.11
C LEU A 77 6.44 -4.35 -10.93
N MET A 78 7.34 -5.32 -10.88
CA MET A 78 7.52 -6.22 -9.74
C MET A 78 8.50 -5.59 -8.74
N LEU A 79 7.98 -5.02 -7.65
CA LEU A 79 8.72 -4.14 -6.71
C LEU A 79 9.86 -4.83 -5.93
N GLU A 80 9.83 -6.16 -5.86
CA GLU A 80 10.81 -7.02 -5.20
C GLU A 80 11.60 -7.89 -6.19
N GLY A 81 11.36 -7.72 -7.49
CA GLY A 81 11.97 -8.55 -8.51
C GLY A 81 11.44 -9.98 -8.45
N PHE A 82 12.24 -10.91 -8.97
CA PHE A 82 11.97 -12.35 -8.93
C PHE A 82 12.68 -13.01 -7.75
N PHE A 83 12.13 -14.14 -7.29
CA PHE A 83 12.63 -14.94 -6.18
C PHE A 83 13.36 -16.21 -6.64
N HIS A 84 13.04 -16.68 -7.85
CA HIS A 84 13.67 -17.85 -8.46
C HIS A 84 14.08 -17.56 -9.92
N ALA A 85 15.06 -18.30 -10.44
CA ALA A 85 15.62 -18.03 -11.76
C ALA A 85 14.69 -18.45 -12.92
N ASP A 86 13.89 -19.48 -12.69
CA ASP A 86 12.87 -19.99 -13.61
C ASP A 86 11.69 -19.03 -13.77
N GLU A 87 11.44 -18.14 -12.79
CA GLU A 87 10.43 -17.09 -12.91
C GLU A 87 10.73 -16.14 -14.08
N LEU A 88 11.99 -15.97 -14.51
CA LEU A 88 12.32 -15.08 -15.64
C LEU A 88 11.60 -15.47 -16.94
N ALA A 89 11.25 -16.75 -17.13
CA ALA A 89 10.43 -17.16 -18.27
C ALA A 89 9.02 -16.54 -18.23
N ILE A 90 8.47 -16.32 -17.04
CA ILE A 90 7.19 -15.65 -16.82
C ILE A 90 7.35 -14.14 -17.05
N TYR A 91 8.42 -13.52 -16.55
CA TYR A 91 8.70 -12.09 -16.79
C TYR A 91 8.82 -11.80 -18.28
N ASP A 92 9.48 -12.69 -19.01
CA ASP A 92 9.59 -12.65 -20.45
C ASP A 92 8.21 -12.84 -21.09
N THR A 93 7.50 -13.93 -20.81
CA THR A 93 6.19 -14.20 -21.42
C THR A 93 5.19 -13.05 -21.23
N TYR A 94 5.13 -12.48 -20.03
CA TYR A 94 4.16 -11.44 -19.66
C TYR A 94 4.70 -10.01 -19.77
N ARG A 95 5.93 -9.81 -20.25
CA ARG A 95 6.59 -8.48 -20.34
C ARG A 95 6.46 -7.70 -19.03
N LEU A 96 7.02 -8.27 -17.97
CA LEU A 96 7.07 -7.66 -16.64
C LEU A 96 8.36 -6.87 -16.46
N THR A 97 8.26 -5.69 -15.87
CA THR A 97 9.39 -4.88 -15.42
C THR A 97 9.87 -5.43 -14.07
N THR A 98 11.18 -5.60 -13.89
CA THR A 98 11.74 -6.23 -12.69
C THR A 98 12.59 -5.27 -11.87
N CYS A 99 12.52 -5.40 -10.55
CA CYS A 99 13.46 -4.77 -9.64
C CYS A 99 14.68 -5.66 -9.40
N ILE A 100 15.89 -5.11 -9.51
CA ILE A 100 17.13 -5.80 -9.15
C ILE A 100 17.70 -5.14 -7.89
N HIS A 101 17.84 -5.92 -6.83
CA HIS A 101 18.27 -5.43 -5.50
C HIS A 101 19.37 -6.29 -4.87
N SER A 102 19.87 -7.31 -5.58
CA SER A 102 20.91 -8.21 -5.08
C SER A 102 21.79 -8.79 -6.20
N ASN A 103 23.01 -9.20 -5.85
CA ASN A 103 23.98 -9.75 -6.81
C ASN A 103 23.50 -11.06 -7.46
N TRP A 104 22.70 -11.87 -6.75
CA TRP A 104 22.21 -13.13 -7.31
C TRP A 104 21.23 -12.88 -8.46
N GLN A 105 20.34 -11.88 -8.32
CA GLN A 105 19.40 -11.49 -9.38
C GLN A 105 20.16 -10.99 -10.61
N LEU A 106 21.20 -10.18 -10.41
CA LEU A 106 22.07 -9.74 -11.49
C LEU A 106 22.69 -10.93 -12.23
N LYS A 107 23.24 -11.90 -11.50
CA LYS A 107 23.84 -13.11 -12.09
C LYS A 107 22.81 -13.96 -12.83
N VAL A 108 21.60 -14.08 -12.30
CA VAL A 108 20.51 -14.79 -12.97
C VAL A 108 20.13 -14.10 -14.27
N LEU A 109 19.97 -12.77 -14.26
CA LEU A 109 19.64 -11.99 -15.45
C LEU A 109 20.75 -12.04 -16.51
N GLN A 110 22.02 -12.08 -16.10
CA GLN A 110 23.17 -12.25 -16.99
C GLN A 110 23.14 -13.59 -17.74
N ASN A 111 22.68 -14.66 -17.10
CA ASN A 111 22.66 -16.01 -17.68
C ASN A 111 21.32 -16.38 -18.33
N ALA A 112 20.32 -15.50 -18.24
CA ALA A 112 19.00 -15.75 -18.79
C ALA A 112 19.01 -15.76 -20.32
N ARG A 113 18.09 -16.54 -20.90
CA ARG A 113 17.78 -16.51 -22.34
C ARG A 113 16.36 -15.98 -22.47
N LEU A 114 16.25 -14.70 -22.83
CA LEU A 114 14.98 -14.00 -22.94
C LEU A 114 14.67 -13.73 -24.42
N ASN A 115 13.39 -13.69 -24.78
CA ASN A 115 13.00 -13.36 -26.15
C ASN A 115 13.19 -11.86 -26.45
N ALA A 116 13.12 -11.01 -25.44
CA ALA A 116 13.44 -9.59 -25.53
C ALA A 116 13.94 -9.05 -24.18
N PRO A 117 14.69 -7.93 -24.19
CA PRO A 117 15.20 -7.32 -22.95
C PRO A 117 14.05 -6.94 -22.00
N LEU A 118 14.32 -7.01 -20.69
CA LEU A 118 13.39 -6.56 -19.66
C LEU A 118 13.79 -5.19 -19.15
N ASP A 119 12.80 -4.33 -18.90
CA ASP A 119 13.03 -3.09 -18.19
C ASP A 119 13.38 -3.37 -16.73
N VAL A 120 14.39 -2.68 -16.21
CA VAL A 120 15.00 -2.95 -14.92
C VAL A 120 14.99 -1.71 -14.02
N TYR A 121 14.55 -1.93 -12.78
CA TYR A 121 14.66 -0.97 -11.71
C TYR A 121 15.82 -1.38 -10.79
N LEU A 122 16.93 -0.65 -10.81
CA LEU A 122 18.04 -0.88 -9.88
C LEU A 122 17.68 -0.27 -8.52
N LYS A 123 17.52 -1.09 -7.49
CA LYS A 123 17.16 -0.61 -6.16
C LYS A 123 18.39 -0.27 -5.33
N VAL A 124 18.43 0.96 -4.83
CA VAL A 124 19.42 1.42 -3.86
C VAL A 124 18.82 1.41 -2.45
N ASN A 125 19.60 0.96 -1.48
CA ASN A 125 19.27 1.12 -0.06
C ASN A 125 19.75 2.50 0.41
N SER A 126 18.84 3.45 0.51
CA SER A 126 19.14 4.82 0.99
C SER A 126 18.85 5.04 2.49
N GLY A 127 18.47 4.00 3.24
CA GLY A 127 18.23 4.11 4.69
C GLY A 127 17.10 3.21 5.24
N MET A 128 16.21 2.68 4.38
CA MET A 128 15.14 1.78 4.85
C MET A 128 15.69 0.42 5.32
N ASN A 129 16.88 0.03 4.87
CA ASN A 129 17.58 -1.21 5.29
C ASN A 129 16.74 -2.49 5.13
N ARG A 130 15.94 -2.55 4.05
CA ARG A 130 15.13 -3.72 3.71
C ARG A 130 15.63 -4.45 2.46
N LEU A 131 15.75 -3.73 1.36
CA LEU A 131 16.24 -4.25 0.06
C LEU A 131 17.03 -3.15 -0.65
N GLY A 132 17.94 -3.56 -1.52
CA GLY A 132 18.70 -2.68 -2.40
C GLY A 132 20.20 -2.76 -2.15
N PHE A 133 20.96 -2.37 -3.16
CA PHE A 133 22.41 -2.26 -3.05
C PHE A 133 22.80 -1.06 -2.18
N LEU A 134 23.92 -1.18 -1.49
CA LEU A 134 24.50 -0.02 -0.81
C LEU A 134 24.89 1.06 -1.82
N PRO A 135 24.83 2.36 -1.45
CA PRO A 135 25.17 3.48 -2.32
C PRO A 135 26.49 3.31 -3.09
N GLU A 136 27.53 2.80 -2.43
CA GLU A 136 28.87 2.63 -3.01
C GLU A 136 28.91 1.58 -4.12
N ARG A 137 27.93 0.68 -4.16
CA ARG A 137 27.82 -0.37 -5.19
C ARG A 137 27.04 0.07 -6.42
N VAL A 138 26.28 1.16 -6.35
CA VAL A 138 25.29 1.54 -7.38
C VAL A 138 25.95 1.74 -8.74
N GLN A 139 27.02 2.53 -8.84
CA GLN A 139 27.69 2.77 -10.13
C GLN A 139 28.18 1.48 -10.77
N THR A 140 28.86 0.61 -10.01
CA THR A 140 29.36 -0.67 -10.54
C THR A 140 28.21 -1.56 -11.03
N VAL A 141 27.14 -1.70 -10.25
CA VAL A 141 26.00 -2.55 -10.60
C VAL A 141 25.23 -1.97 -11.80
N TRP A 142 25.09 -0.64 -11.87
CA TRP A 142 24.48 0.05 -12.99
C TRP A 142 25.21 -0.26 -14.31
N GLN A 143 26.55 -0.15 -14.33
CA GLN A 143 27.34 -0.47 -15.52
C GLN A 143 27.25 -1.95 -15.89
N GLN A 144 27.25 -2.85 -14.90
CA GLN A 144 27.08 -4.28 -15.13
C GLN A 144 25.74 -4.59 -15.79
N LEU A 145 24.64 -4.03 -15.27
CA LEU A 145 23.30 -4.23 -15.83
C LEU A 145 23.18 -3.63 -17.24
N ARG A 146 23.68 -2.40 -17.44
CA ARG A 146 23.65 -1.72 -18.74
C ARG A 146 24.37 -2.48 -19.85
N ALA A 147 25.39 -3.26 -19.50
CA ALA A 147 26.14 -4.08 -20.45
C ALA A 147 25.41 -5.40 -20.83
N LEU A 148 24.34 -5.78 -20.14
CA LEU A 148 23.62 -7.02 -20.41
C LEU A 148 22.65 -6.85 -21.59
N PRO A 149 22.66 -7.76 -22.58
CA PRO A 149 21.69 -7.72 -23.68
C PRO A 149 20.25 -8.01 -23.21
N ASN A 150 20.08 -8.60 -22.03
CA ASN A 150 18.78 -8.89 -21.42
C ASN A 150 18.16 -7.67 -20.71
N VAL A 151 18.85 -6.53 -20.64
CA VAL A 151 18.39 -5.32 -19.94
C VAL A 151 17.95 -4.26 -20.94
N GLY A 152 16.70 -3.83 -20.83
CA GLY A 152 16.09 -2.75 -21.60
C GLY A 152 16.27 -1.39 -20.92
N GLU A 153 15.17 -0.66 -20.71
CA GLU A 153 15.24 0.62 -20.00
C GLU A 153 15.65 0.41 -18.54
N MET A 154 16.51 1.31 -18.03
CA MET A 154 16.96 1.29 -16.65
C MET A 154 16.43 2.50 -15.87
N THR A 155 15.92 2.25 -14.67
CA THR A 155 15.48 3.29 -13.73
C THR A 155 16.09 3.04 -12.35
N LEU A 156 16.63 4.07 -11.70
CA LEU A 156 17.04 3.97 -10.31
C LEU A 156 15.82 4.01 -9.40
N MET A 157 15.74 3.08 -8.45
CA MET A 157 14.66 3.04 -7.48
C MET A 157 15.19 3.13 -6.05
N SER A 158 14.55 3.95 -5.22
CA SER A 158 14.68 3.83 -3.76
C SER A 158 13.30 3.89 -3.10
N HIS A 159 13.23 3.74 -1.79
CA HIS A 159 12.03 3.93 -1.00
C HIS A 159 12.36 4.69 0.28
N PHE A 160 11.72 5.84 0.48
CA PHE A 160 11.88 6.61 1.71
C PHE A 160 11.29 5.86 2.90
N ALA A 161 11.99 5.91 4.03
CA ALA A 161 11.56 5.29 5.27
C ALA A 161 10.65 6.19 6.10
N ASP A 162 10.77 7.51 5.93
CA ASP A 162 10.18 8.50 6.84
C ASP A 162 9.65 9.76 6.10
N ALA A 163 9.13 9.58 4.89
CA ALA A 163 8.67 10.71 4.05
C ALA A 163 7.43 11.43 4.61
N GLU A 164 6.85 10.94 5.70
CA GLU A 164 5.81 11.62 6.45
C GLU A 164 6.31 12.86 7.18
N HIS A 165 7.62 12.94 7.44
CA HIS A 165 8.26 14.10 8.07
C HIS A 165 8.88 15.03 7.02
N PRO A 166 8.84 16.37 7.21
CA PRO A 166 9.40 17.33 6.26
C PRO A 166 10.88 17.13 5.92
N GLU A 167 11.71 16.72 6.90
CA GLU A 167 13.14 16.47 6.70
C GLU A 167 13.45 14.98 6.47
N GLY A 168 12.42 14.12 6.47
CA GLY A 168 12.58 12.67 6.51
C GLY A 168 13.13 12.05 5.22
N ILE A 169 13.28 12.84 4.16
CA ILE A 169 13.87 12.39 2.89
C ILE A 169 15.32 12.85 2.68
N ASP A 170 15.80 13.84 3.45
CA ASP A 170 17.04 14.57 3.13
C ASP A 170 18.24 13.65 3.10
N GLN A 171 18.42 12.85 4.15
CA GLN A 171 19.54 11.92 4.24
C GLN A 171 19.52 10.87 3.11
N ALA A 172 18.33 10.40 2.75
CA ALA A 172 18.16 9.44 1.67
C ALA A 172 18.49 10.09 0.31
N MET A 173 18.03 11.32 0.08
CA MET A 173 18.32 12.10 -1.13
C MET A 173 19.81 12.37 -1.29
N THR A 174 20.52 12.77 -0.22
CA THR A 174 21.98 12.96 -0.26
C THR A 174 22.71 11.67 -0.64
N LYS A 175 22.35 10.54 -0.02
CA LYS A 175 22.96 9.23 -0.35
C LYS A 175 22.70 8.83 -1.79
N ILE A 176 21.49 9.06 -2.31
CA ILE A 176 21.10 8.73 -3.68
C ILE A 176 21.85 9.61 -4.68
N ALA A 177 21.96 10.92 -4.40
CA ALA A 177 22.69 11.86 -5.24
C ALA A 177 24.16 11.44 -5.36
N HIS A 178 24.82 11.14 -4.24
CA HIS A 178 26.19 10.64 -4.25
C HIS A 178 26.32 9.30 -4.98
N ALA A 179 25.41 8.35 -4.75
CA ALA A 179 25.42 7.05 -5.41
C ALA A 179 25.27 7.12 -6.95
N THR A 180 24.70 8.21 -7.45
CA THR A 180 24.38 8.41 -8.87
C THR A 180 25.11 9.58 -9.50
N GLU A 181 26.16 10.08 -8.85
CA GLU A 181 27.02 11.10 -9.43
C GLU A 181 27.58 10.62 -10.79
N GLY A 182 27.43 11.46 -11.83
CA GLY A 182 27.84 11.13 -13.19
C GLY A 182 26.95 10.10 -13.92
N LEU A 183 25.85 9.63 -13.31
CA LEU A 183 24.89 8.75 -13.97
C LEU A 183 23.67 9.52 -14.45
N GLU A 184 23.50 9.59 -15.77
CA GLU A 184 22.21 9.96 -16.36
C GLU A 184 21.24 8.78 -16.22
N CYS A 185 20.34 8.87 -15.25
CA CYS A 185 19.38 7.82 -14.95
C CYS A 185 18.01 8.41 -14.64
N ARG A 186 16.96 7.77 -15.17
CA ARG A 186 15.60 7.99 -14.68
C ARG A 186 15.50 7.54 -13.23
N ARG A 187 14.65 8.19 -12.44
CA ARG A 187 14.50 7.92 -11.01
C ARG A 187 13.05 7.68 -10.63
N SER A 188 12.87 6.76 -9.69
CA SER A 188 11.61 6.52 -9.00
C SER A 188 11.89 6.42 -7.51
N LEU A 189 11.57 7.47 -6.76
CA LEU A 189 11.85 7.51 -5.32
C LEU A 189 10.55 7.57 -4.52
N SER A 190 9.61 8.42 -4.94
CA SER A 190 8.42 8.74 -4.17
C SER A 190 7.46 7.57 -3.95
N ASN A 191 7.16 7.32 -2.68
CA ASN A 191 5.98 6.58 -2.24
C ASN A 191 4.80 7.55 -2.05
N SER A 192 3.71 7.12 -1.40
CA SER A 192 2.55 7.99 -1.17
C SER A 192 2.88 9.30 -0.42
N ALA A 193 3.67 9.24 0.65
CA ALA A 193 4.01 10.43 1.45
C ALA A 193 4.84 11.41 0.62
N ALA A 194 5.91 10.94 -0.02
CA ALA A 194 6.74 11.76 -0.89
C ALA A 194 5.98 12.30 -2.12
N THR A 195 5.00 11.57 -2.63
CA THR A 195 4.14 12.06 -3.73
C THR A 195 3.31 13.26 -3.29
N LEU A 196 2.79 13.26 -2.06
CA LEU A 196 1.95 14.35 -1.57
C LEU A 196 2.75 15.55 -1.04
N TRP A 197 3.88 15.30 -0.41
CA TRP A 197 4.52 16.31 0.45
C TRP A 197 5.92 16.72 0.00
N HIS A 198 6.53 16.01 -0.96
CA HIS A 198 7.93 16.21 -1.38
C HIS A 198 8.06 16.28 -2.91
N PRO A 199 7.61 17.38 -3.56
CA PRO A 199 7.65 17.53 -5.02
C PRO A 199 9.04 17.37 -5.65
N GLU A 200 10.09 17.77 -4.94
CA GLU A 200 11.49 17.62 -5.33
C GLU A 200 11.94 16.15 -5.50
N ALA A 201 11.18 15.19 -4.95
CA ALA A 201 11.47 13.76 -5.03
C ALA A 201 10.68 13.02 -6.12
N HIS A 202 9.83 13.71 -6.89
CA HIS A 202 8.93 13.07 -7.87
C HIS A 202 9.67 12.42 -9.04
N PHE A 203 10.67 13.11 -9.60
CA PHE A 203 11.45 12.67 -10.77
C PHE A 203 10.58 12.07 -11.88
N ASP A 204 11.01 10.96 -12.49
CA ASP A 204 10.34 10.36 -13.65
C ASP A 204 9.11 9.51 -13.29
N TRP A 205 9.09 8.94 -12.08
CA TRP A 205 8.08 7.98 -11.66
C TRP A 205 7.75 8.08 -10.17
N VAL A 206 6.49 8.34 -9.86
CA VAL A 206 5.94 8.22 -8.51
C VAL A 206 5.24 6.87 -8.31
N ARG A 207 5.24 6.35 -7.08
CA ARG A 207 4.63 5.05 -6.72
C ARG A 207 3.59 5.21 -5.61
N PRO A 208 2.47 5.89 -5.87
CA PRO A 208 1.40 6.03 -4.89
C PRO A 208 0.77 4.66 -4.57
N GLY A 209 0.65 4.37 -3.27
CA GLY A 209 -0.09 3.22 -2.75
C GLY A 209 -1.28 3.71 -1.95
N ILE A 210 -1.10 3.84 -0.63
CA ILE A 210 -2.18 4.11 0.33
C ILE A 210 -3.07 5.32 -0.01
N ILE A 211 -2.52 6.35 -0.65
CA ILE A 211 -3.28 7.56 -1.03
C ILE A 211 -4.25 7.32 -2.19
N LEU A 212 -3.99 6.35 -3.08
CA LEU A 212 -4.96 5.95 -4.11
C LEU A 212 -6.26 5.42 -3.48
N TYR A 213 -6.14 4.82 -2.29
CA TYR A 213 -7.26 4.26 -1.54
C TYR A 213 -7.89 5.27 -0.56
N GLY A 214 -7.42 6.52 -0.56
CA GLY A 214 -7.96 7.60 0.26
C GLY A 214 -7.57 7.56 1.72
N ALA A 215 -6.39 7.02 2.04
CA ALA A 215 -5.88 6.91 3.39
C ALA A 215 -4.54 7.64 3.55
N SER A 216 -4.32 8.19 4.75
CA SER A 216 -3.14 9.00 5.06
C SER A 216 -1.89 8.13 5.18
N PRO A 217 -0.76 8.51 4.55
CA PRO A 217 0.53 7.84 4.76
C PRO A 217 0.99 7.82 6.23
N SER A 218 0.71 8.89 6.99
CA SER A 218 1.07 9.02 8.41
C SER A 218 0.16 8.23 9.36
N GLY A 219 -0.91 7.62 8.85
CA GLY A 219 -1.97 7.02 9.67
C GLY A 219 -2.90 8.04 10.35
N GLN A 220 -2.60 9.35 10.28
CA GLN A 220 -3.47 10.40 10.80
C GLN A 220 -4.33 10.99 9.68
N TRP A 221 -5.65 10.80 9.75
CA TRP A 221 -6.57 11.24 8.69
C TRP A 221 -6.54 12.76 8.45
N ARG A 222 -6.18 13.55 9.48
CA ARG A 222 -6.15 15.02 9.41
C ARG A 222 -5.12 15.53 8.40
N ASP A 223 -4.02 14.80 8.24
CA ASP A 223 -2.88 15.23 7.40
C ASP A 223 -3.25 15.25 5.91
N ILE A 224 -4.31 14.53 5.52
CA ILE A 224 -4.82 14.52 4.15
C ILE A 224 -6.20 15.18 4.01
N ALA A 225 -6.76 15.77 5.07
CA ALA A 225 -8.14 16.27 5.07
C ALA A 225 -8.43 17.32 3.98
N ASN A 226 -7.41 18.10 3.61
CA ASN A 226 -7.53 19.18 2.62
C ASN A 226 -7.06 18.78 1.22
N THR A 227 -6.62 17.53 1.02
CA THR A 227 -6.12 17.05 -0.28
C THR A 227 -7.23 16.72 -1.28
N GLY A 228 -8.47 16.57 -0.79
CA GLY A 228 -9.59 16.07 -1.59
C GLY A 228 -9.62 14.55 -1.76
N LEU A 229 -8.64 13.81 -1.21
CA LEU A 229 -8.64 12.35 -1.23
C LEU A 229 -9.86 11.80 -0.49
N LYS A 230 -10.46 10.75 -1.06
CA LYS A 230 -11.68 10.11 -0.53
C LYS A 230 -11.45 8.64 -0.23
N PRO A 231 -11.92 8.14 0.93
CA PRO A 231 -11.78 6.73 1.28
C PRO A 231 -12.53 5.86 0.26
N VAL A 232 -11.85 4.83 -0.27
CA VAL A 232 -12.40 3.97 -1.31
C VAL A 232 -13.23 2.82 -0.71
N MET A 233 -12.81 2.26 0.43
CA MET A 233 -13.51 1.16 1.08
C MET A 233 -14.37 1.64 2.26
N THR A 234 -15.60 1.14 2.33
CA THR A 234 -16.44 1.19 3.53
C THR A 234 -16.70 -0.22 4.03
N LEU A 235 -16.36 -0.48 5.29
CA LEU A 235 -16.69 -1.74 5.97
C LEU A 235 -17.95 -1.54 6.83
N SER A 236 -19.01 -2.27 6.50
CA SER A 236 -20.32 -2.19 7.16
C SER A 236 -20.74 -3.57 7.69
N SER A 237 -21.63 -3.56 8.68
CA SER A 237 -22.21 -4.76 9.28
C SER A 237 -23.58 -4.43 9.87
N GLN A 238 -24.32 -5.42 10.35
CA GLN A 238 -25.58 -5.24 11.04
C GLN A 238 -25.48 -5.73 12.48
N ILE A 239 -26.24 -5.09 13.38
CA ILE A 239 -26.42 -5.57 14.74
C ILE A 239 -27.26 -6.84 14.67
N ILE A 240 -26.72 -7.95 15.18
CA ILE A 240 -27.39 -9.26 15.15
C ILE A 240 -28.07 -9.61 16.48
N GLY A 241 -27.83 -8.82 17.52
CA GLY A 241 -28.41 -9.03 18.84
C GLY A 241 -28.20 -7.82 19.73
N VAL A 242 -29.23 -7.47 20.48
CA VAL A 242 -29.20 -6.47 21.53
C VAL A 242 -29.64 -7.16 22.82
N GLN A 243 -28.78 -7.12 23.85
CA GLN A 243 -29.07 -7.71 25.14
C GLN A 243 -29.09 -6.62 26.21
N THR A 244 -29.95 -6.82 27.22
CA THR A 244 -30.01 -6.00 28.43
C THR A 244 -29.30 -6.73 29.55
N LEU A 245 -28.26 -6.11 30.09
CA LEU A 245 -27.46 -6.66 31.19
C LEU A 245 -27.82 -5.99 32.52
N LYS A 246 -27.78 -6.76 33.59
CA LYS A 246 -27.91 -6.29 34.98
C LYS A 246 -26.54 -5.90 35.53
N ALA A 247 -26.56 -5.09 36.59
CA ALA A 247 -25.34 -4.80 37.34
C ALA A 247 -24.73 -6.10 37.89
N GLY A 248 -23.42 -6.27 37.70
CA GLY A 248 -22.70 -7.50 38.05
C GLY A 248 -22.59 -8.54 36.93
N ASP A 249 -23.33 -8.40 35.83
CA ASP A 249 -23.19 -9.27 34.65
C ASP A 249 -21.81 -9.07 33.98
N ARG A 250 -21.33 -10.13 33.33
CA ARG A 250 -20.07 -10.15 32.58
C ARG A 250 -20.35 -10.30 31.08
N SER A 251 -19.57 -9.59 30.26
CA SER A 251 -19.53 -9.75 28.81
C SER A 251 -18.11 -10.11 28.36
N GLY A 252 -17.96 -10.91 27.31
CA GLY A 252 -16.65 -11.39 26.81
C GLY A 252 -16.10 -12.62 27.55
N MET A 253 -14.92 -13.10 27.13
CA MET A 253 -14.20 -14.16 27.85
C MET A 253 -13.56 -13.61 29.12
N ALA A 254 -13.40 -14.50 30.12
CA ALA A 254 -13.33 -14.23 31.56
C ALA A 254 -12.40 -13.10 32.07
N ASP A 255 -11.44 -12.61 31.30
CA ASP A 255 -10.43 -11.63 31.74
C ASP A 255 -10.41 -10.30 30.96
N ALA A 256 -11.26 -10.11 29.95
CA ALA A 256 -11.11 -8.98 29.02
C ALA A 256 -11.98 -7.74 29.32
N ILE A 257 -13.07 -7.88 30.08
CA ILE A 257 -14.02 -6.77 30.31
C ILE A 257 -14.37 -6.66 31.81
N PRO A 258 -14.13 -5.49 32.46
CA PRO A 258 -14.49 -5.27 33.85
C PRO A 258 -16.00 -5.46 34.10
N ARG A 259 -16.37 -5.95 35.30
CA ARG A 259 -17.79 -6.07 35.72
C ARG A 259 -18.49 -4.72 35.58
N LEU A 260 -19.71 -4.73 35.03
CA LEU A 260 -20.58 -3.56 34.98
C LEU A 260 -20.87 -3.08 36.42
N ARG A 261 -20.39 -1.88 36.78
CA ARG A 261 -20.58 -1.27 38.10
C ARG A 261 -21.99 -0.69 38.21
N SER A 262 -22.68 -0.95 39.31
CA SER A 262 -23.81 -0.11 39.75
C SER A 262 -23.24 1.17 40.38
N SER A 263 -23.50 2.34 39.81
CA SER A 263 -23.15 3.60 40.48
C SER A 263 -24.16 3.88 41.60
N ALA A 264 -23.67 4.03 42.83
CA ALA A 264 -24.45 4.40 44.02
C ALA A 264 -24.82 5.90 44.09
N SER A 265 -24.87 6.60 42.96
CA SER A 265 -25.35 7.98 42.86
C SER A 265 -26.50 8.05 41.86
N GLY A 266 -27.72 7.85 42.37
CA GLY A 266 -28.98 8.50 41.98
C GLY A 266 -29.48 8.62 40.52
N LEU A 267 -28.69 8.40 39.47
CA LEU A 267 -29.07 8.73 38.09
C LEU A 267 -28.87 7.63 37.04
N TRP A 268 -28.37 6.45 37.42
CA TRP A 268 -28.16 5.32 36.49
C TRP A 268 -29.17 4.19 36.70
N ARG A 269 -30.46 4.48 36.49
CA ARG A 269 -31.52 3.45 36.37
C ARG A 269 -31.92 3.21 34.91
N ARG A 270 -30.96 3.04 33.99
CA ARG A 270 -31.29 2.61 32.62
C ARG A 270 -30.30 1.57 32.08
N ALA A 271 -30.88 0.52 31.53
CA ALA A 271 -30.24 -0.63 30.92
C ALA A 271 -29.06 -0.21 30.00
N THR A 272 -27.88 -0.75 30.27
CA THR A 272 -26.77 -0.68 29.32
C THR A 272 -27.08 -1.64 28.17
N ARG A 273 -27.25 -1.12 26.95
CA ARG A 273 -27.43 -1.96 25.75
C ARG A 273 -26.06 -2.45 25.29
N MET A 274 -25.92 -3.77 25.21
CA MET A 274 -24.75 -4.41 24.59
C MET A 274 -25.01 -4.60 23.10
N VAL A 275 -24.08 -4.12 22.26
CA VAL A 275 -24.10 -4.33 20.80
C VAL A 275 -23.07 -5.39 20.42
N ILE A 276 -23.51 -6.40 19.65
CA ILE A 276 -22.65 -7.46 19.12
C ILE A 276 -22.42 -7.23 17.62
N PRO A 277 -21.28 -6.62 17.21
CA PRO A 277 -20.88 -6.54 15.81
C PRO A 277 -20.21 -7.84 15.35
N VAL A 278 -20.33 -8.14 14.05
CA VAL A 278 -19.55 -9.20 13.40
C VAL A 278 -18.36 -8.56 12.66
N MET A 279 -17.14 -8.79 13.14
CA MET A 279 -15.89 -8.63 12.38
C MET A 279 -15.04 -9.88 12.55
N ARG A 280 -14.60 -10.48 11.45
CA ARG A 280 -13.66 -11.61 11.47
C ARG A 280 -12.49 -11.26 10.57
N GLN A 281 -11.32 -11.04 11.15
CA GLN A 281 -10.04 -11.20 10.44
C GLN A 281 -9.55 -12.62 10.68
N THR A 282 -9.03 -13.24 9.63
CA THR A 282 -8.51 -14.61 9.63
C THR A 282 -7.29 -14.74 10.56
N ALA A 283 -7.51 -15.44 11.68
CA ALA A 283 -6.59 -16.32 12.44
C ALA A 283 -6.92 -16.35 13.94
N ARG A 284 -7.69 -15.39 14.49
CA ARG A 284 -8.29 -15.49 15.83
C ARG A 284 -9.68 -14.84 15.80
N GLN A 285 -10.69 -15.55 16.32
CA GLN A 285 -12.04 -15.01 16.46
C GLN A 285 -12.01 -13.87 17.49
N CYS A 286 -12.13 -12.62 17.05
CA CYS A 286 -12.33 -11.47 17.96
C CYS A 286 -13.82 -11.12 18.01
N TRP A 287 -14.42 -11.30 19.17
CA TRP A 287 -15.76 -10.80 19.48
C TRP A 287 -15.59 -9.44 20.16
N TRP A 288 -16.11 -8.36 19.57
CA TRP A 288 -16.06 -7.03 20.17
C TRP A 288 -17.35 -6.75 20.93
N THR A 289 -17.25 -6.07 22.07
CA THR A 289 -18.40 -5.61 22.87
C THR A 289 -18.32 -4.09 22.98
N VAL A 290 -19.37 -3.37 22.59
CA VAL A 290 -19.45 -1.91 22.73
C VAL A 290 -20.63 -1.57 23.65
N CYS A 291 -20.36 -0.80 24.71
CA CYS A 291 -21.37 -0.21 25.59
C CYS A 291 -21.60 1.25 25.19
N VAL A 292 -22.85 1.64 24.91
CA VAL A 292 -23.21 3.01 24.53
C VAL A 292 -24.12 3.63 25.59
N PRO A 293 -23.80 4.80 26.17
CA PRO A 293 -24.72 5.56 27.03
C PRO A 293 -25.76 6.35 26.20
N GLU A 294 -27.03 6.37 26.63
CA GLU A 294 -28.06 7.21 26.01
C GLU A 294 -27.95 8.68 26.45
N ARG A 295 -27.39 9.55 25.59
CA ARG A 295 -27.86 10.94 25.32
C ARG A 295 -27.03 11.63 24.20
N LEU A 296 -27.72 11.90 23.08
CA LEU A 296 -27.58 13.01 22.09
C LEU A 296 -26.17 13.47 21.63
N ALA A 297 -25.67 12.89 20.53
CA ALA A 297 -24.91 13.49 19.41
C ALA A 297 -24.31 12.37 18.53
N PRO A 298 -24.03 12.56 17.21
CA PRO A 298 -23.57 11.49 16.34
C PRO A 298 -22.11 11.14 16.67
N CYS A 299 -21.89 10.04 17.40
CA CYS A 299 -20.55 9.50 17.56
C CYS A 299 -20.11 8.87 16.22
N ARG A 300 -19.21 9.59 15.54
CA ARG A 300 -18.44 9.09 14.41
C ARG A 300 -17.62 7.87 14.84
N TRP A 301 -17.74 6.80 14.07
CA TRP A 301 -16.84 5.66 14.14
C TRP A 301 -15.59 5.97 13.33
N ILE A 302 -14.42 5.89 13.96
CA ILE A 302 -13.14 5.75 13.26
C ILE A 302 -12.40 4.62 13.96
N CYS A 303 -12.26 3.48 13.27
CA CYS A 303 -11.37 2.40 13.67
C CYS A 303 -10.20 2.41 12.68
N TRP A 304 -9.02 2.80 13.15
CA TRP A 304 -7.76 2.47 12.49
C TRP A 304 -6.91 1.70 13.49
N ARG A 305 -6.51 0.50 13.11
CA ARG A 305 -5.24 -0.09 13.54
C ARG A 305 -4.78 -1.03 12.45
N TRP A 306 -3.95 -0.51 11.55
CA TRP A 306 -3.04 -1.34 10.77
C TRP A 306 -1.79 -1.52 11.64
N THR A 307 -1.35 -2.78 11.79
CA THR A 307 0.03 -3.08 12.16
C THR A 307 0.95 -2.71 11.01
#